data_AF-A0A9Q1CWJ3-F1
#
_entry.id   AF-A0A9Q1CWJ3-F1
#
_cell.length_a   1.000
_cell.length_b   1.000
_cell.length_c   1.000
_cell.angle_alpha   90.00
_cell.angle_beta   90.00
_cell.angle_gamma   90.00
#
_symmetry.space_group_name_H-M   'P 1'
#
loop_
_entity.id
_entity.type
_entity.pdbx_description
1 polymer ?
#
loop_
_entity_poly.entity_id
_entity_poly.type
_entity_poly.pdbx_seq_one_letter_code
_entity_poly.pdbx_strand_id
1 'polypeptide(L)'
;NFHSVNVQLICEAHAATQAVVERTNGVLKARWICLDNKGGTLLYAPGKVCKIILACCVLHNVAIKQGLPLPEVPNAEERLPPEPALGPRNAAAIQTRQRLVEQF
;
A
#
# COMPACT_ATOMS: atom_id res chain seq x y z
N ASN A 1 3.47 -20.22 -35.78
CA ASN A 1 3.44 -21.23 -34.69
C ASN A 1 4.49 -20.99 -33.60
N PHE A 2 5.80 -21.03 -33.85
CA PHE A 2 6.82 -20.85 -32.79
C PHE A 2 6.80 -19.47 -32.09
N HIS A 3 6.64 -18.38 -32.83
CA HIS A 3 6.57 -17.03 -32.27
C HIS A 3 5.32 -16.81 -31.39
N SER A 4 4.20 -17.44 -31.74
CA SER A 4 2.95 -17.37 -30.96
C SER A 4 3.06 -18.12 -29.64
N VAL A 5 3.80 -19.24 -29.61
CA VAL A 5 4.02 -20.04 -28.39
C VAL A 5 4.95 -19.29 -27.41
N ASN A 6 5.99 -18.62 -27.91
CA ASN A 6 6.87 -17.82 -27.06
C ASN A 6 6.16 -16.60 -26.44
N VAL A 7 5.29 -15.92 -27.21
CA VAL A 7 4.47 -14.82 -26.68
C VAL A 7 3.47 -15.33 -25.64
N GLN A 8 2.80 -16.46 -25.89
CA GLN A 8 1.89 -17.08 -24.92
C GLN A 8 2.59 -17.40 -23.59
N LEU A 9 3.78 -18.01 -23.65
CA LEU A 9 4.57 -18.34 -22.46
C LEU A 9 5.01 -17.10 -21.67
N ILE A 10 5.42 -16.03 -22.37
CA ILE A 10 5.78 -14.74 -21.73
C ILE A 10 4.57 -14.13 -21.04
N CYS A 11 3.40 -14.11 -21.70
CA CYS A 11 2.17 -13.58 -21.13
C CYS A 11 1.72 -14.35 -19.89
N GLU A 12 1.78 -15.68 -19.93
CA GLU A 12 1.43 -16.54 -18.79
C GLU A 12 2.36 -16.33 -17.60
N ALA A 13 3.67 -16.27 -17.83
CA ALA A 13 4.65 -15.98 -16.78
C ALA A 13 4.48 -14.57 -16.19
N HIS A 14 4.15 -13.59 -17.03
CA HIS A 14 3.86 -12.23 -16.61
C HIS A 14 2.61 -12.15 -15.73
N ALA A 15 1.51 -12.78 -16.17
CA ALA A 15 0.25 -12.82 -15.44
C ALA A 15 0.42 -13.52 -14.07
N ALA A 16 1.16 -14.63 -14.02
CA ALA A 16 1.46 -15.32 -12.76
C ALA A 16 2.24 -14.41 -11.78
N THR A 17 3.22 -13.67 -12.30
CA THR A 17 4.01 -12.72 -11.50
C THR A 17 3.14 -11.57 -10.97
N GLN A 18 2.30 -10.98 -11.81
CA GLN A 18 1.36 -9.93 -11.40
C GLN A 18 0.39 -10.43 -10.32
N ALA A 19 -0.16 -11.63 -10.47
CA ALA A 19 -1.05 -12.22 -9.48
C ALA A 19 -0.39 -12.41 -8.10
N VAL A 20 0.92 -12.70 -8.05
CA VAL A 20 1.67 -12.76 -6.78
C VAL A 20 1.87 -11.36 -6.19
N VAL A 21 2.23 -10.39 -7.03
CA VAL A 21 2.45 -8.99 -6.61
C VAL A 21 1.17 -8.36 -6.08
N GLU A 22 0.05 -8.54 -6.78
CA GLU A 22 -1.25 -8.01 -6.37
C GLU A 22 -1.72 -8.61 -5.05
N ARG A 23 -1.60 -9.94 -4.88
CA ARG A 23 -1.91 -10.59 -3.60
C ARG A 23 -1.04 -10.07 -2.47
N THR A 24 0.27 -9.92 -2.71
CA THR A 24 1.21 -9.37 -1.73
C THR A 24 0.82 -7.94 -1.34
N ASN A 25 0.50 -7.09 -2.32
CA ASN A 25 0.04 -5.74 -2.08
C ASN A 25 -1.27 -5.70 -1.29
N GLY A 26 -2.23 -6.58 -1.59
CA GLY A 26 -3.47 -6.70 -0.84
C GLY A 26 -3.23 -7.02 0.64
N VAL A 27 -2.38 -8.01 0.92
CA VAL A 27 -2.03 -8.42 2.30
C VAL A 27 -1.30 -7.29 3.04
N LEU A 28 -0.36 -6.61 2.38
CA LEU A 28 0.37 -5.50 3.00
C LEU A 28 -0.54 -4.31 3.30
N LYS A 29 -1.44 -3.94 2.38
CA LYS A 29 -2.42 -2.86 2.60
C LYS A 29 -3.40 -3.18 3.73
N ALA A 30 -3.86 -4.43 3.81
CA ALA A 30 -4.73 -4.87 4.90
C ALA A 30 -4.05 -4.77 6.28
N ARG A 31 -2.74 -5.05 6.35
CA ARG A 31 -1.99 -5.00 7.61
C ARG A 31 -1.50 -3.59 7.98
N TRP A 32 -1.11 -2.79 6.99
CA TRP A 32 -0.43 -1.51 7.19
C TRP A 32 -1.24 -0.37 6.58
N ILE A 33 -1.94 0.40 7.43
CA ILE A 33 -2.75 1.56 7.03
C ILE A 33 -1.94 2.59 6.23
N CYS A 34 -0.64 2.72 6.47
CA CYS A 34 0.24 3.64 5.73
C CYS A 34 0.41 3.29 4.24
N LEU A 35 0.05 2.07 3.82
CA LEU A 35 0.03 1.63 2.42
C LEU A 35 -1.39 1.66 1.82
N ASP A 36 -2.41 1.84 2.66
CA ASP A 36 -3.81 1.92 2.27
C ASP A 36 -4.24 3.36 2.01
N ASN A 37 -5.22 3.56 1.13
CA ASN A 37 -5.75 4.89 0.82
C ASN A 37 -6.36 5.57 2.06
N LYS A 38 -6.86 4.81 3.04
CA LYS A 38 -7.35 5.32 4.33
C LYS A 38 -6.26 6.04 5.14
N GLY A 39 -5.00 5.60 5.03
CA GLY A 39 -3.85 6.26 5.66
C GLY A 39 -3.31 7.46 4.89
N GLY A 40 -3.91 7.77 3.74
CA GLY A 40 -3.45 8.78 2.80
C GLY A 40 -2.37 8.26 1.85
N THR A 41 -2.03 9.07 0.84
CA THR A 41 -1.01 8.73 -0.15
C THR A 41 0.40 9.00 0.39
N LEU A 42 1.31 8.04 0.20
CA LEU A 42 2.75 8.25 0.41
C LEU A 42 3.26 9.30 -0.58
N LEU A 43 3.57 10.49 -0.09
CA LEU A 43 4.05 11.61 -0.92
C LEU A 43 5.58 11.67 -1.07
N TYR A 44 6.30 10.62 -0.70
CA TYR A 44 7.76 10.62 -0.72
C TYR A 44 8.34 10.30 -2.09
N ALA A 45 9.62 10.61 -2.29
CA ALA A 45 10.36 10.19 -3.47
C ALA A 45 10.33 8.64 -3.63
N PRO A 46 10.36 8.10 -4.87
CA PRO A 46 10.26 6.66 -5.11
C PRO A 46 11.24 5.82 -4.27
N GLY A 47 12.48 6.28 -4.12
CA GLY A 47 13.49 5.60 -3.32
C GLY A 47 13.12 5.47 -1.83
N LYS A 48 12.45 6.47 -1.26
CA LYS A 48 11.96 6.43 0.13
C LYS A 48 10.73 5.52 0.25
N VAL A 49 9.83 5.58 -0.73
CA VAL A 49 8.66 4.68 -0.80
C VAL A 49 9.11 3.22 -0.84
N CYS A 50 10.12 2.88 -1.66
CA CYS A 50 10.67 1.53 -1.69
C CYS A 50 11.20 1.06 -0.32
N LYS A 51 11.86 1.93 0.44
CA LYS A 51 12.33 1.62 1.80
C LYS A 51 11.17 1.36 2.77
N ILE A 52 10.09 2.14 2.67
CA ILE A 52 8.88 1.95 3.48
C ILE A 52 8.24 0.58 3.15
N ILE A 53 8.09 0.26 1.86
CA ILE A 53 7.54 -1.03 1.42
C ILE A 53 8.42 -2.18 1.93
N LEU A 54 9.75 -2.07 1.81
CA LEU A 54 10.68 -3.08 2.30
C LEU A 54 10.53 -3.30 3.81
N ALA A 55 10.45 -2.23 4.59
CA ALA A 55 10.21 -2.34 6.03
C ALA A 55 8.88 -3.05 6.33
N CYS A 56 7.81 -2.74 5.59
CA CYS A 56 6.52 -3.42 5.72
C CYS A 56 6.60 -4.92 5.39
N CYS A 57 7.38 -5.31 4.38
CA CYS A 57 7.63 -6.72 4.05
C CYS A 57 8.41 -7.45 5.16
N VAL A 58 9.46 -6.82 5.69
CA VAL A 58 10.24 -7.39 6.79
C VAL A 58 9.36 -7.59 8.03
N LEU A 59 8.59 -6.57 8.41
CA LEU A 59 7.68 -6.63 9.55
C LEU A 59 6.55 -7.67 9.33
N HIS A 60 6.06 -7.79 8.10
CA HIS A 60 5.08 -8.83 7.75
C HIS A 60 5.65 -10.24 7.95
N ASN A 61 6.89 -10.48 7.52
CA ASN A 61 7.55 -11.76 7.73
C ASN A 61 7.77 -12.06 9.22
N VAL A 62 8.11 -11.04 10.01
CA VAL A 62 8.20 -11.18 11.48
C VAL A 62 6.84 -11.54 12.07
N ALA A 63 5.76 -10.88 11.65
CA ALA A 63 4.41 -11.17 12.10
C ALA A 63 3.98 -12.61 11.78
N ILE A 64 4.28 -13.11 10.57
CA ILE A 64 4.03 -14.52 10.21
C ILE A 64 4.78 -15.47 11.15
N LYS A 65 6.08 -15.22 11.38
CA LYS A 65 6.90 -16.06 12.28
C LYS A 65 6.38 -16.09 13.71
N GLN A 66 5.74 -15.00 14.15
CA GLN A 66 5.14 -14.87 15.48
C GLN A 66 3.68 -15.37 15.53
N GLY A 67 3.14 -15.87 14.42
CA GLY A 67 1.75 -16.34 14.35
C GLY A 67 0.71 -15.21 14.48
N LEU A 68 1.09 -13.97 14.19
CA LEU A 68 0.18 -12.82 14.31
C LEU A 68 -0.82 -12.83 13.15
N PRO A 69 -2.14 -12.91 13.42
CA PRO A 69 -3.15 -12.90 12.37
C PRO A 69 -3.13 -11.58 11.61
N LEU A 70 -3.74 -11.59 10.41
CA LEU A 70 -4.01 -10.34 9.71
C LEU A 70 -5.05 -9.53 10.49
N PRO A 71 -4.89 -8.20 10.62
CA PRO A 71 -5.92 -7.37 11.23
C PRO A 71 -7.25 -7.55 10.49
N GLU A 72 -8.34 -7.65 11.23
CA GLU A 72 -9.67 -7.58 10.65
C GLU A 72 -9.85 -6.18 10.08
N VAL A 73 -10.15 -6.09 8.77
CA VAL A 73 -10.50 -4.81 8.17
C VAL A 73 -11.93 -4.51 8.61
N PRO A 74 -12.20 -3.40 9.33
CA PRO A 74 -13.56 -3.05 9.68
C PRO A 74 -14.41 -3.01 8.41
N ASN A 75 -15.57 -3.67 8.43
CA ASN A 75 -16.49 -3.66 7.32
C ASN A 75 -16.73 -2.21 6.89
N ALA A 76 -16.63 -1.93 5.59
CA ALA A 76 -16.82 -0.58 5.05
C ALA A 76 -18.21 0.00 5.34
N GLU A 77 -19.14 -0.82 5.83
CA GLU A 77 -20.52 -0.49 6.20
C GLU A 77 -20.71 -0.04 7.64
N GLU A 78 -19.69 -0.12 8.50
CA GLU A 78 -19.72 0.55 9.80
C GLU A 78 -19.69 2.06 9.52
N ARG A 79 -20.88 2.65 9.35
CA ARG A 79 -21.08 4.08 9.18
C ARG A 79 -20.59 4.76 10.44
N LEU A 80 -19.30 5.10 10.46
CA LEU A 80 -18.78 6.06 11.41
C LEU A 80 -19.69 7.29 11.36
N PRO A 81 -20.03 7.88 12.53
CA PRO A 81 -20.77 9.13 12.55
C PRO A 81 -20.11 10.11 11.58
N PRO A 82 -20.89 10.92 10.85
CA PRO A 82 -20.33 11.87 9.89
C PRO A 82 -19.24 12.65 10.62
N GLU A 83 -18.00 12.55 10.13
CA GLU A 83 -16.89 13.24 10.75
C GLU A 83 -17.30 14.70 10.94
N PRO A 84 -17.03 15.30 12.11
CA PRO A 84 -17.32 16.71 12.31
C PRO A 84 -16.67 17.45 11.15
N ALA A 85 -17.45 18.33 10.49
CA ALA A 85 -17.01 19.04 9.31
C ALA A 85 -15.64 19.67 9.60
N LEU A 86 -14.58 19.03 9.10
CA LEU A 86 -13.23 19.52 9.21
C LEU A 86 -13.28 20.93 8.62
N GLY A 87 -12.88 21.91 9.42
CA GLY A 87 -12.85 23.30 9.01
C GLY A 87 -12.09 23.48 7.68
N PRO A 88 -12.13 24.69 7.09
CA PRO A 88 -11.51 24.93 5.80
C PRO A 88 -10.06 24.40 5.78
N ARG A 89 -9.74 23.70 4.70
CA ARG A 89 -8.46 23.00 4.52
C ARG A 89 -7.30 23.96 4.83
N ASN A 90 -6.52 23.67 5.88
CA ASN A 90 -5.45 24.58 6.33
C ASN A 90 -4.27 24.55 5.33
N ALA A 91 -4.19 25.56 4.46
CA ALA A 91 -3.15 25.68 3.44
C ALA A 91 -1.73 25.74 4.05
N ALA A 92 -1.57 26.36 5.21
CA ALA A 92 -0.27 26.43 5.89
C ALA A 92 0.17 25.05 6.40
N ALA A 93 -0.78 24.24 6.92
CA ALA A 93 -0.49 22.86 7.33
C ALA A 93 -0.10 21.99 6.12
N ILE A 94 -0.77 22.16 4.98
CA ILE A 94 -0.43 21.44 3.74
C ILE A 94 0.97 21.81 3.26
N GLN A 95 1.30 23.11 3.20
CA GLN A 95 2.62 23.56 2.78
C GLN A 95 3.71 23.09 3.73
N THR A 96 3.46 23.12 5.04
CA THR A 96 4.41 22.61 6.04
C THR A 96 4.65 21.13 5.85
N ARG A 97 3.60 20.34 5.61
CA ARG A 97 3.73 18.91 5.30
C ARG A 97 4.52 18.68 4.02
N GLN A 98 4.25 19.44 2.96
CA GLN A 98 4.97 19.31 1.69
C GLN A 98 6.47 19.57 1.87
N ARG A 99 6.85 20.65 2.57
CA ARG A 99 8.26 20.95 2.86
C ARG A 99 8.94 19.83 3.64
N LEU A 100 8.27 19.26 4.63
CA LEU A 100 8.83 18.14 5.41
C LEU A 100 9.00 16.89 4.55
N VAL A 101 8.05 16.60 3.67
CA VAL A 101 8.13 15.46 2.75
C VAL A 101 9.29 15.61 1.77
N GLU A 102 9.54 16.81 1.27
CA GLU A 102 10.67 17.12 0.37
C GLU A 102 12.05 16.95 1.03
N GLN A 103 12.11 16.95 2.36
CA GLN A 103 13.36 16.72 3.11
C GLN A 103 13.79 15.24 3.16
N PHE A 104 12.93 14.30 2.73
CA PHE A 104 13.14 12.84 2.90
C PHE A 104 12.98 12.02 1.61
#